data_AF-A0A370X3H0-F1
#
_entry.id   AF-A0A370X3H0-F1
#
_cell.length_a   1.000
_cell.length_b   1.000
_cell.length_c   1.000
_cell.angle_alpha   90.00
_cell.angle_beta   90.00
_cell.angle_gamma   90.00
#
_symmetry.space_group_name_H-M   'P 1'
#
loop_
_entity.id
_entity.type
_entity.pdbx_description
1 polymer ?
#
loop_
_entity_poly.entity_id
_entity_poly.type
_entity_poly.pdbx_seq_one_letter_code
_entity_poly.pdbx_strand_id
1 'polypeptide(L)'
;MTGLLALLSSLIWWVLFGSIGAVVPSAIAWLVLRWSEGTPVVFNRTYLACLIWSLLTLLIGAAVAAQTGITRPPLAPLMASNAFRVSLVLSMLIGVLALWRLIPRVDARRIRVGSACVAVAVVMAIVFGIATTLAST
;
A
#
# COMPACT_ATOMS: atom_id res chain seq x y z
N MET A 1 5.65 -32.15 -3.19
CA MET A 1 4.25 -32.02 -2.74
C MET A 1 4.13 -31.06 -1.55
N THR A 2 4.85 -31.29 -0.43
CA THR A 2 4.83 -30.42 0.76
C THR A 2 5.21 -28.95 0.48
N GLY A 3 6.23 -28.71 -0.34
CA GLY A 3 6.66 -27.34 -0.69
C GLY A 3 5.61 -26.52 -1.46
N LEU A 4 4.87 -27.16 -2.38
CA LEU A 4 3.81 -26.50 -3.13
C LEU A 4 2.64 -26.11 -2.21
N LEU A 5 2.23 -27.01 -1.30
CA LEU A 5 1.18 -26.73 -0.34
C LEU A 5 1.57 -25.58 0.62
N ALA A 6 2.83 -25.55 1.07
CA ALA A 6 3.33 -24.46 1.92
C ALA A 6 3.33 -23.11 1.18
N LEU A 7 3.76 -23.10 -0.08
CA LEU A 7 3.72 -21.91 -0.94
C LEU A 7 2.28 -21.41 -1.14
N LEU A 8 1.35 -22.29 -1.52
CA LEU A 8 -0.05 -21.92 -1.71
C LEU A 8 -0.69 -21.41 -0.41
N SER A 9 -0.44 -22.10 0.71
CA SER A 9 -0.94 -21.69 2.02
C SER A 9 -0.45 -20.29 2.41
N SER A 10 0.86 -20.03 2.26
CA SER A 10 1.43 -18.71 2.54
C SER A 10 0.91 -17.63 1.60
N LEU A 11 0.70 -17.94 0.31
CA LEU A 11 0.15 -16.99 -0.66
C LEU A 11 -1.30 -16.61 -0.32
N ILE A 12 -2.11 -17.60 0.07
CA ILE A 12 -3.49 -17.37 0.52
C ILE A 12 -3.49 -16.47 1.76
N TRP A 13 -2.64 -16.79 2.73
CA TRP A 13 -2.53 -16.03 3.98
C TRP A 13 -2.11 -14.58 3.73
N TRP A 14 -1.14 -14.39 2.84
CA TRP A 14 -0.72 -13.07 2.37
C TRP A 14 -1.90 -12.28 1.83
N VAL A 15 -2.65 -12.85 0.89
CA VAL A 15 -3.77 -12.16 0.24
C VAL A 15 -4.86 -11.83 1.26
N LEU A 16 -5.19 -12.74 2.17
CA LEU A 16 -6.20 -12.51 3.20
C LEU A 16 -5.82 -11.37 4.15
N PHE A 17 -4.60 -11.36 4.68
CA PHE A 17 -4.14 -10.27 5.54
C PHE A 17 -4.02 -8.95 4.79
N GLY A 18 -3.52 -9.00 3.55
CA GLY A 18 -3.47 -7.84 2.66
C GLY A 18 -4.87 -7.27 2.39
N SER A 19 -5.88 -8.14 2.23
CA SER A 19 -7.28 -7.77 2.04
C SER A 19 -7.83 -6.98 3.23
N ILE A 20 -7.63 -7.49 4.45
CA ILE A 20 -8.08 -6.82 5.67
C ILE A 20 -7.34 -5.50 5.86
N GLY A 21 -6.02 -5.51 5.69
CA GLY A 21 -5.18 -4.32 5.82
C GLY A 21 -5.47 -3.23 4.78
N ALA A 22 -5.90 -3.61 3.57
CA ALA A 22 -6.20 -2.67 2.48
C ALA A 22 -7.52 -1.89 2.68
N VAL A 23 -8.40 -2.30 3.61
CA VAL A 23 -9.67 -1.61 3.84
C VAL A 23 -9.45 -0.17 4.30
N VAL A 24 -8.57 0.05 5.28
CA VAL A 24 -8.25 1.38 5.80
C VAL A 24 -7.69 2.33 4.73
N PRO A 25 -6.60 1.98 4.00
CA PRO A 25 -6.08 2.85 2.96
C PRO A 25 -7.09 3.06 1.82
N SER A 26 -7.93 2.07 1.51
CA SER A 26 -8.97 2.22 0.49
C SER A 26 -10.07 3.20 0.88
N ALA A 27 -10.48 3.21 2.16
CA ALA A 27 -11.46 4.16 2.67
C ALA A 27 -10.92 5.60 2.64
N ILE A 28 -9.67 5.79 3.06
CA ILE A 28 -8.98 7.09 3.02
C ILE A 28 -8.85 7.56 1.57
N ALA A 29 -8.30 6.73 0.68
CA ALA A 29 -8.10 7.09 -0.72
C ALA A 29 -9.43 7.39 -1.42
N TRP A 30 -10.48 6.62 -1.13
CA TRP A 30 -11.82 6.87 -1.67
C TRP A 30 -12.38 8.22 -1.24
N LEU A 31 -12.24 8.57 0.05
CA LEU A 31 -12.68 9.87 0.57
C LEU A 31 -11.91 11.01 -0.12
N VAL A 32 -10.58 10.92 -0.16
CA VAL A 32 -9.71 11.94 -0.76
C VAL A 32 -9.99 12.12 -2.25
N LEU A 33 -10.19 11.03 -2.99
CA LEU A 33 -10.50 11.08 -4.42
C LEU A 33 -11.89 11.70 -4.67
N ARG A 34 -12.89 11.36 -3.85
CA ARG A 34 -14.23 11.95 -3.97
C ARG A 34 -14.20 13.46 -3.74
N TRP A 35 -13.40 13.92 -2.78
CA TRP A 35 -13.24 15.33 -2.46
C TRP A 35 -12.44 16.08 -3.55
N SER A 36 -11.35 15.50 -4.03
CA SER A 36 -10.47 16.15 -5.01
C SER A 36 -11.04 16.16 -6.43
N GLU A 37 -11.79 15.14 -6.83
CA GLU A 37 -12.33 15.02 -8.18
C GLU A 37 -13.77 15.55 -8.30
N GLY A 38 -14.50 15.68 -7.18
CA GLY A 38 -15.89 16.13 -7.15
C GLY A 38 -16.89 15.17 -7.79
N THR A 39 -16.45 13.98 -8.21
CA THR A 39 -17.26 12.97 -8.91
C THR A 39 -17.38 11.68 -8.09
N PRO A 40 -18.45 10.90 -8.27
CA PRO A 40 -18.59 9.62 -7.58
C PRO A 40 -17.50 8.64 -8.04
N VAL A 41 -16.68 8.17 -7.11
CA VAL A 41 -15.65 7.15 -7.34
C VAL A 41 -16.15 5.81 -6.80
N VAL A 42 -16.02 4.74 -7.58
CA VAL A 42 -16.49 3.40 -7.19
C VAL A 42 -15.54 2.80 -6.15
N PHE A 43 -16.05 2.56 -4.95
CA PHE A 43 -15.27 2.01 -3.82
C PHE A 43 -14.56 0.69 -4.18
N ASN A 44 -15.20 -0.16 -4.98
CA ASN A 44 -14.64 -1.45 -5.37
C ASN A 44 -13.32 -1.31 -6.16
N ARG A 45 -13.22 -0.29 -7.03
CA ARG A 45 -12.00 -0.06 -7.82
C ARG A 45 -10.89 0.58 -7.01
N THR A 46 -11.23 1.52 -6.12
CA THR A 46 -10.27 2.07 -5.15
C THR A 46 -9.74 0.98 -4.23
N TYR A 47 -10.62 0.08 -3.78
CA TYR A 47 -10.24 -1.06 -2.96
C TYR A 47 -9.27 -1.99 -3.68
N LEU A 48 -9.57 -2.40 -4.92
CA LEU A 48 -8.66 -3.23 -5.72
C LEU A 48 -7.28 -2.57 -5.91
N ALA A 49 -7.25 -1.26 -6.21
CA ALA A 49 -6.00 -0.52 -6.36
C ALA A 49 -5.19 -0.49 -5.06
N CYS A 50 -5.83 -0.19 -3.93
CA CYS A 50 -5.20 -0.20 -2.61
C CYS A 50 -4.77 -1.60 -2.17
N LEU A 51 -5.51 -2.64 -2.53
CA LEU A 51 -5.14 -4.03 -2.27
C LEU A 51 -3.85 -4.38 -3.00
N ILE A 52 -3.80 -4.18 -4.32
CA ILE A 52 -2.60 -4.45 -5.12
C ILE A 52 -1.41 -3.65 -4.59
N TRP A 53 -1.62 -2.38 -4.28
CA TRP A 53 -0.58 -1.53 -3.71
C TRP A 53 -0.08 -2.05 -2.35
N SER A 54 -0.98 -2.48 -1.45
CA SER A 54 -0.62 -3.03 -0.14
C SER A 54 0.15 -4.35 -0.27
N LEU A 55 -0.30 -5.25 -1.16
CA LEU A 55 0.37 -6.52 -1.42
C LEU A 55 1.81 -6.30 -1.93
N LEU A 56 1.99 -5.39 -2.89
CA LEU A 56 3.30 -5.04 -3.42
C LEU A 56 4.18 -4.36 -2.37
N THR A 57 3.61 -3.47 -1.55
CA THR A 57 4.35 -2.79 -0.47
C THR A 57 4.88 -3.78 0.56
N LEU A 58 4.07 -4.76 0.96
CA LEU A 58 4.51 -5.86 1.82
C LEU A 58 5.63 -6.67 1.16
N LEU A 59 5.53 -6.93 -0.14
CA LEU A 59 6.53 -7.70 -0.87
C LEU A 59 7.89 -6.99 -0.92
N ILE A 60 7.87 -5.70 -1.20
CA ILE A 60 9.07 -4.87 -1.23
C ILE A 60 9.66 -4.75 0.18
N GLY A 61 8.83 -4.51 1.19
CA GLY A 61 9.27 -4.43 2.58
C GLY A 61 9.92 -5.72 3.06
N ALA A 62 9.30 -6.88 2.76
CA ALA A 62 9.86 -8.20 3.08
C ALA A 62 11.19 -8.45 2.34
N ALA A 63 11.30 -8.04 1.07
CA ALA A 63 12.54 -8.16 0.31
C ALA A 63 13.68 -7.32 0.92
N VAL A 64 13.39 -6.09 1.37
CA VAL A 64 14.38 -5.24 2.05
C VAL A 64 14.76 -5.80 3.42
N ALA A 65 13.80 -6.31 4.19
CA ALA A 65 14.06 -6.96 5.47
C ALA A 65 14.97 -8.19 5.31
N ALA A 66 14.74 -8.99 4.26
CA ALA A 66 15.59 -10.13 3.92
C ALA A 66 17.00 -9.70 3.50
N GLN A 67 17.12 -8.66 2.66
CA GLN A 67 18.43 -8.13 2.21
C GLN A 67 19.26 -7.52 3.35
N THR A 68 18.61 -6.88 4.32
CA THR A 68 19.27 -6.25 5.48
C THR A 68 19.50 -7.22 6.64
N GLY A 69 18.96 -8.44 6.57
CA GLY A 69 19.07 -9.45 7.62
C GLY A 69 18.19 -9.19 8.85
N ILE A 70 17.45 -8.08 8.89
CA ILE A 70 16.61 -7.68 10.02
C ILE A 70 15.19 -8.23 9.80
N THR A 71 15.00 -9.49 10.16
CA THR A 71 13.71 -10.21 10.01
C THR A 71 12.94 -10.34 11.32
N ARG A 72 13.54 -9.93 12.44
CA ARG A 72 12.97 -10.00 13.80
C ARG A 72 13.09 -8.65 14.49
N PRO A 73 12.17 -8.32 15.43
CA PRO A 73 12.29 -7.12 16.24
C PRO A 73 13.63 -7.11 17.00
N PRO A 74 14.25 -5.93 17.19
CA PRO A 74 13.71 -4.58 16.93
C PRO A 74 13.81 -4.12 15.47
N LEU A 75 12.71 -3.57 14.92
CA LEU A 75 12.66 -3.03 13.54
C LEU A 75 13.15 -1.58 13.40
N ALA A 76 13.47 -0.90 14.50
CA ALA A 76 14.03 0.45 14.50
C ALA A 76 15.25 0.64 13.55
N PRO A 77 16.26 -0.25 13.54
CA PRO A 77 17.37 -0.16 12.58
C PRO A 77 16.94 -0.33 11.13
N LEU A 78 15.88 -1.09 10.86
CA LEU A 78 15.33 -1.23 9.50
C LEU A 78 14.73 0.11 9.02
N MET A 79 13.97 0.80 9.88
CA MET A 79 13.39 2.11 9.55
C MET A 79 14.44 3.20 9.33
N ALA A 80 15.58 3.12 10.01
CA ALA A 80 16.71 4.02 9.81
C ALA A 80 17.48 3.75 8.51
N SER A 81 17.32 2.57 7.90
CA SER A 81 18.10 2.16 6.73
C SER A 81 17.72 2.92 5.45
N ASN A 82 18.73 3.26 4.64
CA ASN A 82 18.51 3.89 3.33
C ASN A 82 17.74 2.96 2.38
N ALA A 83 17.93 1.64 2.49
CA ALA A 83 17.19 0.65 1.70
C ALA A 83 15.69 0.72 1.96
N PHE A 84 15.28 0.87 3.23
CA PHE A 84 13.88 1.02 3.59
C PHE A 84 13.29 2.34 3.06
N ARG A 85 14.04 3.44 3.13
CA ARG A 85 13.60 4.72 2.55
C ARG A 85 13.36 4.62 1.04
N VAL A 86 14.27 3.96 0.31
CA VAL A 86 14.10 3.71 -1.13
C VAL A 86 12.86 2.85 -1.39
N SER A 87 12.61 1.83 -0.57
CA SER A 87 11.40 1.01 -0.70
C SER A 87 10.11 1.77 -0.47
N LEU A 88 10.09 2.75 0.45
CA LEU A 88 8.93 3.60 0.69
C LEU A 88 8.63 4.48 -0.53
N VAL A 89 9.66 5.08 -1.13
CA VAL A 89 9.50 5.86 -2.37
C VAL A 89 8.99 4.98 -3.51
N LEU A 90 9.55 3.78 -3.65
CA LEU A 90 9.12 2.82 -4.68
C LEU A 90 7.66 2.37 -4.45
N SER A 91 7.27 2.14 -3.20
CA SER A 91 5.88 1.89 -2.83
C SER A 91 4.97 3.06 -3.19
N MET A 92 5.35 4.30 -2.91
CA MET A 92 4.56 5.47 -3.31
C MET A 92 4.34 5.55 -4.82
N LEU A 93 5.39 5.32 -5.62
CA LEU A 93 5.28 5.31 -7.08
C LEU A 93 4.31 4.24 -7.58
N ILE A 94 4.40 3.04 -7.01
CA ILE A 94 3.48 1.93 -7.30
C ILE A 94 2.04 2.28 -6.90
N GLY A 95 1.85 2.90 -5.74
CA GLY A 95 0.54 3.36 -5.28
C GLY A 95 -0.08 4.34 -6.27
N VAL A 96 0.68 5.36 -6.67
CA VAL A 96 0.19 6.37 -7.63
C VAL A 96 -0.15 5.72 -8.96
N LEU A 97 0.70 4.84 -9.48
CA LEU A 97 0.46 4.11 -10.73
C LEU A 97 -0.77 3.20 -10.63
N ALA A 98 -0.95 2.50 -9.50
CA ALA A 98 -2.09 1.62 -9.27
C ALA A 98 -3.39 2.42 -9.25
N LEU A 99 -3.47 3.48 -8.45
CA LEU A 99 -4.66 4.35 -8.40
C LEU A 99 -4.93 4.99 -9.77
N TRP A 100 -3.91 5.54 -10.43
CA TRP A 100 -4.06 6.21 -11.73
C TRP A 100 -4.50 5.27 -12.85
N ARG A 101 -4.06 4.00 -12.83
CA ARG A 101 -4.36 3.03 -13.89
C ARG A 101 -5.65 2.24 -13.66
N LEU A 102 -5.96 1.87 -12.41
CA LEU A 102 -7.09 1.00 -12.09
C LEU A 102 -8.40 1.74 -11.83
N ILE A 103 -8.34 3.05 -11.57
CA ILE A 103 -9.52 3.89 -11.29
C ILE A 103 -9.80 4.78 -12.53
N PRO A 104 -10.64 4.33 -13.47
CA PRO A 104 -11.24 5.24 -14.44
C PRO A 104 -12.33 6.07 -13.76
N ARG A 105 -12.50 7.32 -14.17
CA ARG A 105 -13.71 8.10 -13.86
C ARG A 105 -14.93 7.42 -14.46
N VAL A 106 -16.08 7.73 -13.88
CA VAL A 106 -17.41 7.42 -14.44
C VAL A 106 -17.55 7.94 -15.88
N ASP A 107 -16.86 9.03 -16.22
CA ASP A 107 -16.83 9.61 -17.58
C ASP A 107 -15.80 8.97 -18.54
N ALA A 108 -15.31 7.75 -18.28
CA ALA A 108 -14.28 7.05 -19.06
C ALA A 108 -12.92 7.76 -19.22
N ARG A 109 -12.71 8.92 -18.56
CA ARG A 109 -11.42 9.62 -18.48
C ARG A 109 -10.59 9.11 -17.28
N ARG A 110 -9.27 9.09 -17.40
CA ARG A 110 -8.39 8.78 -16.26
C ARG A 110 -8.44 9.89 -15.22
N ILE A 111 -8.28 9.51 -13.95
CA ILE A 111 -8.12 10.47 -12.84
C ILE A 111 -6.87 11.33 -13.06
N ARG A 112 -6.85 12.53 -12.47
CA ARG A 112 -5.66 13.38 -12.53
C ARG A 112 -4.53 12.74 -11.75
N VAL A 113 -3.32 12.73 -12.30
CA VAL A 113 -2.14 12.21 -11.57
C VAL A 113 -1.95 12.94 -10.24
N GLY A 114 -2.27 14.24 -10.19
CA GLY A 114 -2.24 15.03 -8.96
C GLY A 114 -3.18 14.52 -7.86
N SER A 115 -4.42 14.12 -8.18
CA SER A 115 -5.37 13.60 -7.18
C SER A 115 -4.91 12.23 -6.68
N ALA A 116 -4.38 11.38 -7.56
CA ALA A 116 -3.77 10.10 -7.18
C ALA A 116 -2.56 10.29 -6.24
N CYS A 117 -1.66 11.24 -6.54
CA CYS A 117 -0.53 11.58 -5.68
C CYS A 117 -0.98 12.04 -4.29
N VAL A 118 -1.96 12.94 -4.22
CA VAL A 118 -2.48 13.43 -2.93
C VAL A 118 -3.09 12.28 -2.12
N ALA A 119 -3.89 11.41 -2.74
CA ALA A 119 -4.48 10.25 -2.06
C ALA A 119 -3.41 9.33 -1.47
N VAL A 120 -2.37 9.00 -2.24
CA VAL A 120 -1.24 8.19 -1.78
C VAL A 120 -0.49 8.86 -0.64
N ALA A 121 -0.23 10.17 -0.75
CA ALA A 121 0.46 10.94 0.26
C ALA A 121 -0.31 10.96 1.59
N VAL A 122 -1.64 11.16 1.55
CA VAL A 122 -2.49 11.13 2.76
C VAL A 122 -2.48 9.75 3.41
N VAL A 123 -2.63 8.68 2.62
CA VAL A 123 -2.56 7.31 3.13
C VAL A 123 -1.23 7.04 3.81
N MET A 124 -0.11 7.39 3.16
CA MET A 124 1.21 7.16 3.73
C MET A 124 1.48 8.00 4.97
N ALA A 125 1.04 9.27 5.00
CA ALA A 125 1.20 10.12 6.17
C ALA A 125 0.49 9.52 7.40
N ILE A 126 -0.73 9.02 7.23
CA ILE A 126 -1.50 8.40 8.31
C ILE A 126 -0.85 7.08 8.76
N VAL A 127 -0.54 6.18 7.82
CA VAL A 127 0.03 4.86 8.14
C VAL A 127 1.42 4.99 8.77
N PHE A 128 2.28 5.85 8.22
CA PHE A 128 3.61 6.11 8.77
C PHE A 128 3.51 6.79 10.14
N GLY A 129 2.59 7.74 10.32
CA GLY A 129 2.29 8.36 11.61
C GLY A 129 1.96 7.30 12.67
N ILE A 130 0.98 6.43 12.40
CA ILE A 130 0.60 5.32 13.30
C ILE A 130 1.81 4.43 13.62
N ALA A 131 2.57 4.02 12.61
CA ALA A 131 3.73 3.16 12.78
C ALA A 131 4.81 3.80 13.67
N THR A 132 5.11 5.09 13.47
CA THR A 132 6.09 5.81 14.29
C THR A 132 5.60 6.04 15.72
N THR A 133 4.32 6.33 15.93
CA THR A 133 3.77 6.49 17.28
C THR A 133 3.82 5.19 18.08
N LEU A 134 3.53 4.05 17.45
CA LEU A 134 3.63 2.73 18.07
C LEU A 134 5.08 2.31 18.35
N ALA A 135 6.04 2.78 17.54
CA ALA A 135 7.46 2.51 17.77
C ALA A 135 8.06 3.37 18.89
N SER A 136 7.40 4.47 19.27
CA SER A 136 7.86 5.40 20.32
C SER A 136 7.34 5.11 21.72
N THR A 137 6.39 4.18 21.87
CA THR A 137 5.86 3.68 23.15
C THR A 137 6.59 2.42 23.58
#